data_AF-A0A3E4U0P5-F1
#
_entry.id   AF-A0A3E4U0P5-F1
#
_cell.length_a   1.000
_cell.length_b   1.000
_cell.length_c   1.000
_cell.angle_alpha   90.00
_cell.angle_beta   90.00
_cell.angle_gamma   90.00
#
_symmetry.space_group_name_H-M   'P 1'
#
loop_
_entity.id
_entity.type
_entity.pdbx_description
1 polymer ?
#
loop_
_entity_poly.entity_id
_entity_poly.type
_entity_poly.pdbx_seq_one_letter_code
_entity_poly.pdbx_strand_id
1 'polypeptide(L)'
;MFTIGEFSKFCCISARMLRHYDRIGLLHPAATDEQNGYRYYDSSQIPTFQRIEKLKRYGFSLAEIKRLLTLTEAELNIQILLQYERVKEQAASLTETLTCMERDISHFKEGITMNRNYRVIVMNTPEQRVFSVKRTIAVKAQDIHGLISDLMAQAKERGLHRAGPCQLVYMGNEFNEDRMEVEAQLQVAEAHPDTKLLPESLCVTAIHQGSLEEVHIGYQAICQYLDAHPEYQLTGISIERYLKDENTVSSAEELETAILFPVEKA
;
A
#
# COMPACT_ATOMS: atom_id res chain seq x y z
N MET A 1 -50.30 16.62 8.45
CA MET A 1 -49.19 17.59 8.36
C MET A 1 -48.71 17.95 9.75
N PHE A 2 -47.40 18.16 9.89
CA PHE A 2 -46.70 18.41 11.15
C PHE A 2 -45.87 19.68 11.03
N THR A 3 -45.82 20.49 12.07
CA THR A 3 -44.88 21.61 12.13
C THR A 3 -43.44 21.10 12.02
N ILE A 4 -42.51 21.96 11.59
CA ILE A 4 -41.08 21.62 11.58
C ILE A 4 -40.58 21.12 12.94
N GLY A 5 -41.14 21.63 14.05
CA GLY A 5 -40.79 21.20 15.40
C GLY A 5 -41.24 19.77 15.70
N GLU A 6 -42.47 19.40 15.34
CA GLU A 6 -42.98 18.04 15.50
C GLU A 6 -42.23 17.05 14.60
N PHE A 7 -42.03 17.39 13.33
CA PHE A 7 -41.29 16.55 12.39
C PHE A 7 -39.83 16.34 12.83
N SER A 8 -39.20 17.37 13.42
CA SER A 8 -37.85 17.29 13.97
C SER A 8 -37.72 16.23 15.08
N LYS A 9 -38.76 16.08 15.91
CA LYS A 9 -38.81 15.06 16.96
C LYS A 9 -38.97 13.65 16.39
N PHE A 10 -39.79 13.48 15.35
CA PHE A 10 -39.97 12.17 14.71
C PHE A 10 -38.71 11.70 13.96
N CYS A 11 -38.00 12.64 13.35
CA CYS A 11 -36.80 12.38 12.57
C CYS A 11 -35.50 12.44 13.40
N CYS A 12 -35.58 12.76 14.70
CA CYS A 12 -34.44 12.92 15.60
C CYS A 12 -33.34 13.85 15.06
N ILE A 13 -33.73 14.94 14.37
CA ILE A 13 -32.80 15.97 13.89
C ILE A 13 -33.29 17.34 14.31
N SER A 14 -32.38 18.32 14.37
CA SER A 14 -32.80 19.68 14.72
C SER A 14 -33.66 20.32 13.62
N ALA A 15 -34.59 21.20 14.01
CA ALA A 15 -35.32 22.05 13.06
C ALA A 15 -34.36 22.92 12.21
N ARG A 16 -33.16 23.24 12.71
CA ARG A 16 -32.10 23.91 11.94
C ARG A 16 -31.62 23.03 10.79
N MET A 17 -31.45 21.73 10.99
CA MET A 17 -31.07 20.79 9.94
C MET A 17 -32.18 20.62 8.89
N LEU A 18 -33.45 20.56 9.30
CA LEU A 18 -34.57 20.55 8.34
C LEU A 18 -34.61 21.81 7.47
N ARG A 19 -34.39 23.00 8.06
CA ARG A 19 -34.23 24.25 7.30
C ARG A 19 -33.03 24.22 6.36
N HIS A 20 -31.94 23.58 6.78
CA HIS A 20 -30.77 23.42 5.93
C HIS A 20 -31.06 22.51 4.73
N TYR A 21 -31.72 21.36 4.96
CA TYR A 21 -32.12 20.44 3.90
C TYR A 21 -33.08 21.08 2.91
N ASP A 22 -34.03 21.88 3.39
CA ASP A 22 -34.90 22.71 2.53
C ASP A 22 -34.07 23.68 1.67
N ARG A 23 -33.17 24.46 2.29
CA ARG A 23 -32.33 25.44 1.59
C ARG A 23 -31.45 24.83 0.50
N ILE A 24 -30.90 23.63 0.71
CA ILE A 24 -30.08 22.95 -0.31
C ILE A 24 -30.91 22.12 -1.29
N GLY A 25 -32.23 22.08 -1.12
CA GLY A 25 -33.17 21.32 -1.95
C GLY A 25 -33.03 19.81 -1.79
N LEU A 26 -32.69 19.35 -0.59
CA LEU A 26 -32.59 17.93 -0.25
C LEU A 26 -33.91 17.39 0.31
N LEU A 27 -34.63 18.19 1.11
CA LEU A 27 -35.95 17.84 1.62
C LEU A 27 -36.76 19.12 1.86
N HIS A 28 -37.71 19.39 0.96
CA HIS A 28 -38.61 20.54 1.07
C HIS A 28 -39.78 20.27 2.02
N PRO A 29 -40.32 21.29 2.70
CA PRO A 29 -41.59 21.16 3.41
C PRO A 29 -42.72 20.84 2.42
N ALA A 30 -43.71 20.06 2.85
CA ALA A 30 -44.91 19.78 2.06
C ALA A 30 -45.77 21.04 1.84
N ALA A 31 -45.76 21.96 2.80
CA ALA A 31 -46.32 23.31 2.61
C ALA A 31 -45.58 24.34 3.44
N THR A 32 -45.62 25.59 2.99
CA THR A 32 -45.18 26.75 3.75
C THR A 32 -46.34 27.74 3.84
N ASP A 33 -46.67 28.20 5.05
CA ASP A 33 -47.71 29.20 5.27
C ASP A 33 -47.24 30.56 4.70
N GLU A 34 -48.05 31.13 3.81
CA GLU A 34 -47.74 32.36 3.09
C GLU A 34 -47.74 33.61 3.98
N GLN A 35 -48.45 33.59 5.11
CA GLN A 35 -48.61 34.75 5.99
C GLN A 35 -47.49 34.88 7.02
N ASN A 36 -46.95 33.76 7.50
CA ASN A 36 -45.98 33.73 8.60
C ASN A 36 -44.70 32.92 8.29
N GLY A 37 -44.62 32.25 7.15
CA GLY A 37 -43.46 31.46 6.72
C GLY A 37 -43.25 30.15 7.49
N TYR A 38 -44.24 29.67 8.25
CA TYR A 38 -44.16 28.40 8.96
C TYR A 38 -44.10 27.23 7.99
N ARG A 39 -43.22 26.28 8.28
CA ARG A 39 -42.99 25.08 7.47
C ARG A 39 -43.72 23.88 8.05
N TYR A 40 -44.40 23.16 7.16
CA TYR A 40 -45.15 21.97 7.48
C TYR A 40 -44.66 20.78 6.64
N TYR A 41 -44.51 19.63 7.29
CA TYR A 41 -44.04 18.39 6.70
C TYR A 41 -45.12 17.32 6.80
N ASP A 42 -45.10 16.35 5.89
CA ASP A 42 -46.04 15.24 5.90
C ASP A 42 -45.38 13.92 6.33
N SER A 43 -46.15 13.01 6.92
CA SER A 43 -45.66 11.67 7.28
C SER A 43 -45.12 10.90 6.08
N SER A 44 -45.64 11.15 4.88
CA SER A 44 -45.15 10.55 3.63
C SER A 44 -43.70 10.94 3.28
N GLN A 45 -43.15 11.98 3.92
CA GLN A 45 -41.76 12.40 3.73
C GLN A 45 -40.76 11.68 4.65
N ILE A 46 -41.26 10.92 5.64
CA ILE A 46 -40.41 10.16 6.57
C ILE A 46 -39.55 9.11 5.84
N PRO A 47 -40.07 8.32 4.88
CA PRO A 47 -39.23 7.39 4.11
C PRO A 47 -38.09 8.08 3.34
N THR A 48 -38.36 9.25 2.74
CA THR A 48 -37.32 10.05 2.06
C THR A 48 -36.25 10.51 3.05
N PHE A 49 -36.66 10.98 4.23
CA PHE A 49 -35.73 11.34 5.30
C PHE A 49 -34.88 10.15 5.76
N GLN A 50 -35.49 8.98 5.98
CA GLN A 50 -34.77 7.76 6.36
C GLN A 50 -33.75 7.35 5.29
N ARG A 51 -34.08 7.50 4.00
CA ARG A 51 -33.16 7.27 2.89
C ARG A 51 -31.97 8.24 2.92
N ILE A 52 -32.20 9.53 3.20
CA ILE A 52 -31.12 10.52 3.37
C ILE A 52 -30.16 10.11 4.48
N GLU A 53 -30.67 9.78 5.67
CA GLU A 53 -29.81 9.41 6.81
C GLU A 53 -29.08 8.09 6.60
N LYS A 54 -29.69 7.13 5.88
CA LYS A 54 -29.02 5.88 5.48
C LYS A 54 -27.83 6.16 4.56
N LEU A 55 -28.01 6.94 3.50
CA LEU A 55 -26.94 7.27 2.56
C LEU A 55 -25.84 8.11 3.22
N LYS A 56 -26.21 9.05 4.10
CA LYS A 56 -25.24 9.79 4.89
C LYS A 56 -24.37 8.88 5.77
N ARG A 57 -24.97 7.84 6.38
CA ARG A 57 -24.23 6.85 7.17
C ARG A 57 -23.24 6.03 6.34
N TYR A 58 -23.52 5.83 5.06
CA TYR A 58 -22.59 5.19 4.12
C TYR A 58 -21.43 6.10 3.69
N GLY A 59 -21.41 7.37 4.13
CA GLY A 59 -20.34 8.31 3.85
C GLY A 59 -20.56 9.16 2.60
N PHE A 60 -21.78 9.17 2.03
CA PHE A 60 -22.12 10.11 0.96
C PHE A 60 -22.33 11.53 1.51
N SER A 61 -21.82 12.51 0.79
CA SER A 61 -22.04 13.93 1.07
C SER A 61 -23.48 14.35 0.74
N LEU A 62 -23.98 15.43 1.37
CA LEU A 62 -25.34 15.93 1.10
C LEU A 62 -25.56 16.30 -0.39
N ALA A 63 -24.52 16.75 -1.08
CA ALA A 63 -24.57 17.06 -2.51
C ALA A 63 -24.73 15.80 -3.37
N GLU A 64 -24.06 14.70 -3.01
CA GLU A 64 -24.24 13.41 -3.67
C GLU A 64 -25.63 12.85 -3.38
N ILE A 65 -26.05 12.86 -2.11
CA ILE A 65 -27.37 12.34 -1.71
C ILE A 65 -28.48 13.01 -2.51
N LYS A 66 -28.42 14.32 -2.75
CA LYS A 66 -29.40 15.02 -3.58
C LYS A 66 -29.55 14.40 -4.97
N ARG A 67 -28.45 14.01 -5.61
CA ARG A 67 -28.46 13.31 -6.92
C ARG A 67 -28.93 11.86 -6.75
N LEU A 68 -28.50 11.17 -5.71
CA LEU A 68 -28.85 9.77 -5.46
C LEU A 68 -30.35 9.56 -5.19
N LEU A 69 -31.05 10.57 -4.66
CA LEU A 69 -32.49 10.52 -4.45
C LEU A 69 -33.31 10.56 -5.74
N THR A 70 -32.73 11.02 -6.86
CA THR A 70 -33.43 11.08 -8.16
C THR A 70 -33.22 9.82 -9.00
N LEU A 71 -32.37 8.89 -8.55
CA LEU A 71 -32.06 7.66 -9.26
C LEU A 71 -33.13 6.60 -9.06
N THR A 72 -33.24 5.70 -10.04
CA THR A 72 -33.97 4.44 -9.88
C THR A 72 -33.31 3.56 -8.81
N GLU A 73 -34.05 2.58 -8.28
CA GLU A 73 -33.50 1.63 -7.29
C GLU A 73 -32.28 0.86 -7.84
N ALA A 74 -32.31 0.49 -9.12
CA ALA A 74 -31.20 -0.22 -9.76
C ALA A 74 -29.93 0.65 -9.83
N GLU A 75 -30.07 1.91 -10.27
CA GLU A 75 -28.95 2.86 -10.33
C GLU A 75 -28.41 3.20 -8.94
N LEU A 76 -29.29 3.37 -7.95
CA LEU A 76 -28.87 3.62 -6.57
C LEU A 76 -28.07 2.43 -6.01
N ASN A 77 -28.52 1.20 -6.26
CA ASN A 77 -27.82 0.00 -5.81
C ASN A 77 -26.40 -0.08 -6.37
N ILE A 78 -26.18 0.32 -7.62
CA ILE A 78 -24.84 0.41 -8.21
C ILE A 78 -23.97 1.41 -7.43
N GLN A 79 -24.50 2.60 -7.12
CA GLN A 79 -23.76 3.61 -6.35
C GLN A 79 -23.43 3.13 -4.94
N ILE A 80 -24.34 2.42 -4.28
CA ILE A 80 -24.11 1.82 -2.97
C ILE A 80 -23.03 0.73 -3.05
N LEU A 81 -23.02 -0.10 -4.10
CA LEU A 81 -22.01 -1.13 -4.29
C LEU A 81 -20.60 -0.53 -4.49
N LEU A 82 -20.49 0.52 -5.30
CA LEU A 82 -19.22 1.24 -5.48
C LEU A 82 -18.72 1.83 -4.16
N GLN A 83 -19.62 2.42 -3.37
CA GLN A 83 -19.27 2.95 -2.05
C GLN A 83 -18.87 1.85 -1.06
N TYR A 84 -19.52 0.69 -1.14
CA TYR A 84 -19.19 -0.47 -0.32
C TYR A 84 -17.77 -0.95 -0.58
N GLU A 85 -17.36 -1.13 -1.85
CA GLU A 85 -15.99 -1.54 -2.17
C GLU A 85 -14.96 -0.50 -1.71
N ARG A 86 -15.24 0.80 -1.90
CA ARG A 86 -14.37 1.88 -1.40
C ARG A 86 -14.17 1.82 0.12
N VAL A 87 -15.26 1.64 0.87
CA VAL A 87 -15.20 1.56 2.34
C VAL A 87 -14.48 0.28 2.79
N LYS A 88 -14.65 -0.82 2.06
CA LYS A 88 -13.96 -2.09 2.33
C LYS A 88 -12.44 -1.97 2.12
N GLU A 89 -12.00 -1.33 1.05
CA GLU A 89 -10.58 -1.03 0.81
C GLU A 89 -9.99 -0.14 1.92
N GLN A 90 -10.71 0.91 2.33
CA GLN A 90 -10.31 1.77 3.44
C GLN A 90 -10.19 0.99 4.76
N ALA A 91 -11.12 0.07 5.03
CA ALA A 91 -11.07 -0.76 6.22
C ALA A 91 -9.86 -1.72 6.21
N ALA A 92 -9.51 -2.29 5.04
CA ALA A 92 -8.33 -3.13 4.90
C ALA A 92 -7.05 -2.36 5.20
N SER A 93 -6.86 -1.18 4.58
CA SER A 93 -5.70 -0.31 4.81
C SER A 93 -5.58 0.16 6.27
N LEU A 94 -6.70 0.49 6.92
CA LEU A 94 -6.70 0.83 8.35
C LEU A 94 -6.32 -0.37 9.22
N THR A 95 -6.71 -1.59 8.84
CA THR A 95 -6.35 -2.82 9.57
C THR A 95 -4.86 -3.12 9.44
N GLU A 96 -4.28 -2.95 8.24
CA GLU A 96 -2.83 -3.04 8.02
C GLU A 96 -2.09 -2.02 8.89
N THR A 97 -2.55 -0.77 8.88
CA THR A 97 -1.97 0.30 9.71
C THR A 97 -2.01 -0.06 11.19
N LEU A 98 -3.14 -0.56 11.68
CA LEU A 98 -3.27 -1.01 13.08
C LEU A 98 -2.30 -2.15 13.39
N THR A 99 -2.10 -3.09 12.45
CA THR A 99 -1.17 -4.21 12.61
C THR A 99 0.28 -3.72 12.74
N CYS A 100 0.68 -2.74 11.93
CA CYS A 100 1.99 -2.09 12.06
C CYS A 100 2.15 -1.39 13.41
N MET A 101 1.15 -0.62 13.83
CA MET A 101 1.17 0.06 15.14
C MET A 101 1.25 -0.94 16.31
N GLU A 102 0.54 -2.08 16.24
CA GLU A 102 0.60 -3.13 17.25
C GLU A 102 2.00 -3.76 17.35
N ARG A 103 2.65 -3.98 16.21
CA ARG A 103 4.03 -4.45 16.14
C ARG A 103 4.98 -3.46 16.82
N ASP A 104 4.88 -2.17 16.46
CA ASP A 104 5.69 -1.10 17.06
C ASP A 104 5.49 -1.01 18.58
N ILE A 105 4.23 -0.99 19.03
CA ILE A 105 3.89 -0.93 20.46
C ILE A 105 4.45 -2.15 21.22
N SER A 106 4.42 -3.34 20.61
CA SER A 106 4.99 -4.55 21.20
C SER A 106 6.51 -4.43 21.34
N HIS A 107 7.20 -3.94 20.30
CA HIS A 107 8.65 -3.69 20.35
C HIS A 107 9.04 -2.65 21.40
N PHE A 108 8.24 -1.59 21.60
CA PHE A 108 8.49 -0.60 22.66
C PHE A 108 8.30 -1.17 24.07
N LYS A 109 7.32 -2.05 24.29
CA LYS A 109 7.04 -2.63 25.62
C LYS A 109 8.10 -3.64 26.08
N GLU A 110 8.76 -4.32 25.15
CA GLU A 110 9.79 -5.30 25.47
C GLU A 110 11.17 -4.67 25.76
N GLY A 111 11.30 -3.33 25.71
CA GLY A 111 12.57 -2.65 25.95
C GLY A 111 13.63 -2.95 24.89
N ILE A 112 13.24 -3.60 23.79
CA ILE A 112 14.08 -3.83 22.63
C ILE A 112 14.07 -2.54 21.83
N THR A 113 14.85 -1.56 22.27
CA THR A 113 15.53 -0.70 21.31
C THR A 113 16.23 -1.69 20.38
N MET A 114 15.77 -1.83 19.13
CA MET A 114 16.22 -2.84 18.17
C MET A 114 17.74 -2.79 17.99
N ASN A 115 18.47 -3.42 18.90
CA ASN A 115 19.86 -3.78 18.73
C ASN A 115 19.86 -5.17 18.08
N ARG A 116 19.17 -5.29 16.93
CA ARG A 116 19.54 -6.34 15.98
C ARG A 116 20.95 -5.94 15.58
N ASN A 117 21.95 -6.57 16.20
CA ASN A 117 23.36 -6.36 15.87
C ASN A 117 23.57 -6.88 14.45
N TYR A 118 23.23 -6.06 13.45
CA TYR A 118 23.57 -6.34 12.07
C TYR A 118 25.08 -6.42 11.99
N ARG A 119 25.55 -7.61 11.63
CA ARG A 119 26.96 -7.76 11.29
C ARG A 119 27.14 -7.28 9.86
N VAL A 120 27.59 -6.04 9.72
CA VAL A 120 28.03 -5.50 8.43
C VAL A 120 29.40 -6.11 8.10
N ILE A 121 29.53 -6.64 6.89
CA ILE A 121 30.78 -7.22 6.38
C ILE A 121 31.14 -6.59 5.04
N VAL A 122 32.43 -6.49 4.77
CA VAL A 122 32.95 -6.15 3.45
C VAL A 122 33.35 -7.44 2.76
N MET A 123 32.81 -7.69 1.57
CA MET A 123 33.05 -8.92 0.82
C MET A 123 33.03 -8.70 -0.69
N ASN A 124 33.71 -9.56 -1.43
CA ASN A 124 33.59 -9.59 -2.90
C ASN A 124 32.41 -10.48 -3.28
N THR A 125 31.51 -9.95 -4.09
CA THR A 125 30.54 -10.77 -4.81
C THR A 125 31.20 -11.27 -6.09
N PRO A 126 31.24 -12.60 -6.33
CA PRO A 126 31.87 -13.14 -7.52
C PRO A 126 31.14 -12.71 -8.78
N GLU A 127 31.84 -12.77 -9.91
CA GLU A 127 31.23 -12.66 -11.22
C GLU A 127 30.08 -13.67 -11.36
N GLN A 128 28.95 -13.22 -11.88
CA GLN A 128 27.76 -14.05 -12.01
C GLN A 128 27.01 -13.73 -13.29
N ARG A 129 26.47 -14.78 -13.91
CA ARG A 129 25.60 -14.64 -15.07
C ARG A 129 24.16 -14.54 -14.60
N VAL A 130 23.46 -13.52 -15.10
CA VAL A 130 22.07 -13.27 -14.73
C VAL A 130 21.19 -13.10 -15.96
N PHE A 131 19.97 -13.63 -15.87
CA PHE A 131 18.84 -13.24 -16.71
C PHE A 131 18.04 -12.18 -15.96
N SER A 132 17.52 -11.16 -16.65
CA SER A 132 16.85 -10.04 -15.99
C SER A 132 15.61 -9.55 -16.73
N VAL A 133 14.60 -9.17 -15.97
CA VAL A 133 13.39 -8.50 -16.47
C VAL A 133 13.25 -7.15 -15.77
N LYS A 134 13.03 -6.10 -16.56
CA LYS A 134 12.81 -4.73 -16.07
C LYS A 134 11.35 -4.34 -16.25
N ARG A 135 10.76 -3.71 -15.23
CA ARG A 135 9.41 -3.17 -15.31
C ARG A 135 9.22 -2.02 -14.34
N THR A 136 8.38 -1.06 -14.73
CA THR A 136 7.85 -0.08 -13.78
C THR A 136 6.65 -0.66 -13.04
N ILE A 137 6.77 -0.79 -11.72
CA ILE A 137 5.75 -1.38 -10.84
C ILE A 137 5.56 -0.52 -9.58
N ALA A 138 4.48 -0.75 -8.83
CA ALA A 138 4.45 -0.34 -7.43
C ALA A 138 5.34 -1.29 -6.61
N VAL A 139 6.06 -0.77 -5.62
CA VAL A 139 6.94 -1.52 -4.72
C VAL A 139 6.12 -2.12 -3.58
N LYS A 140 5.16 -2.97 -3.96
CA LYS A 140 4.28 -3.72 -3.05
C LYS A 140 4.51 -5.21 -3.23
N ALA A 141 4.24 -5.99 -2.17
CA ALA A 141 4.49 -7.43 -2.17
C ALA A 141 3.88 -8.15 -3.39
N GLN A 142 2.63 -7.81 -3.75
CA GLN A 142 1.93 -8.43 -4.90
C GLN A 142 2.61 -8.11 -6.24
N ASP A 143 3.01 -6.87 -6.46
CA ASP A 143 3.62 -6.42 -7.70
C ASP A 143 5.05 -6.96 -7.87
N ILE A 144 5.82 -7.00 -6.77
CA ILE A 144 7.14 -7.63 -6.73
C ILE A 144 7.02 -9.13 -7.02
N HIS A 145 6.07 -9.82 -6.37
CA HIS A 145 5.80 -11.23 -6.62
C HIS A 145 5.43 -11.48 -8.08
N GLY A 146 4.60 -10.63 -8.68
CA GLY A 146 4.26 -10.67 -10.09
C GLY A 146 5.48 -10.53 -11.01
N LEU A 147 6.38 -9.58 -10.71
CA LEU A 147 7.62 -9.40 -11.46
C LEU A 147 8.56 -10.62 -11.36
N ILE A 148 8.71 -11.20 -10.17
CA ILE A 148 9.54 -12.40 -9.97
C ILE A 148 8.92 -13.62 -10.68
N SER A 149 7.60 -13.77 -10.63
CA SER A 149 6.89 -14.84 -11.34
C SER A 149 7.11 -14.74 -12.85
N ASP A 150 7.02 -13.53 -13.41
CA ASP A 150 7.27 -13.28 -14.83
C ASP A 150 8.74 -13.54 -15.22
N LEU A 151 9.69 -13.17 -14.36
CA LEU A 151 11.12 -13.48 -14.53
C LEU A 151 11.33 -15.00 -14.63
N MET A 152 10.73 -15.77 -13.71
CA MET A 152 10.86 -17.22 -13.67
C MET A 152 10.20 -17.89 -14.89
N ALA A 153 9.02 -17.43 -15.29
CA ALA A 153 8.33 -17.92 -16.48
C ALA A 153 9.16 -17.69 -17.76
N GLN A 154 9.67 -16.47 -17.94
CA GLN A 154 10.50 -16.10 -19.10
C GLN A 154 11.84 -16.83 -19.13
N ALA A 155 12.45 -17.10 -17.97
CA ALA A 155 13.66 -17.91 -17.87
C ALA A 155 13.39 -19.35 -18.34
N LYS A 156 12.28 -19.94 -17.89
CA LYS A 156 11.87 -21.30 -18.27
C LYS A 156 11.60 -21.44 -19.76
N GLU A 157 10.93 -20.46 -20.38
CA GLU A 157 10.67 -20.45 -21.84
C GLU A 157 11.97 -20.46 -22.67
N ARG A 158 13.04 -19.88 -22.12
CA ARG A 158 14.38 -19.83 -22.74
C ARG A 158 15.27 -21.02 -22.40
N GLY A 159 14.76 -21.97 -21.59
CA GLY A 159 15.54 -23.11 -21.11
C GLY A 159 16.67 -22.72 -20.15
N LEU A 160 16.55 -21.59 -19.46
CA LEU A 160 17.50 -21.14 -18.44
C LEU A 160 17.15 -21.75 -17.09
N HIS A 161 18.16 -22.27 -16.38
CA HIS A 161 17.96 -22.89 -15.08
C HIS A 161 18.49 -22.00 -13.96
N ARG A 162 17.71 -21.90 -12.88
CA ARG A 162 18.12 -21.21 -11.66
C ARG A 162 19.38 -21.86 -11.09
N ALA A 163 20.45 -21.08 -11.01
CA ALA A 163 21.74 -21.48 -10.46
C ALA A 163 22.07 -20.75 -9.14
N GLY A 164 21.19 -19.85 -8.67
CA GLY A 164 21.39 -19.09 -7.45
C GLY A 164 20.15 -18.26 -7.05
N PRO A 165 20.30 -17.31 -6.13
CA PRO A 165 19.20 -16.48 -5.63
C PRO A 165 18.67 -15.51 -6.69
N CYS A 166 17.41 -15.09 -6.52
CA CYS A 166 16.87 -13.91 -7.19
C CYS A 166 17.39 -12.65 -6.50
N GLN A 167 17.50 -11.56 -7.26
CA GLN A 167 17.85 -10.24 -6.72
C GLN A 167 17.05 -9.13 -7.39
N LEU A 168 16.76 -8.07 -6.63
CA LEU A 168 16.13 -6.85 -7.12
C LEU A 168 17.11 -5.69 -7.10
N VAL A 169 16.97 -4.83 -8.11
CA VAL A 169 17.66 -3.56 -8.21
C VAL A 169 16.61 -2.48 -8.48
N TYR A 170 16.54 -1.49 -7.59
CA TYR A 170 15.64 -0.36 -7.71
C TYR A 170 16.33 0.75 -8.52
N MET A 171 15.89 0.93 -9.77
CA MET A 171 16.58 1.77 -10.75
C MET A 171 16.25 3.25 -10.60
N GLY A 172 17.22 4.12 -10.90
CA GLY A 172 17.06 5.57 -10.87
C GLY A 172 17.64 6.22 -9.62
N ASN A 173 17.44 7.53 -9.49
CA ASN A 173 18.02 8.33 -8.40
C ASN A 173 17.02 8.61 -7.27
N GLU A 174 15.72 8.45 -7.52
CA GLU A 174 14.65 8.73 -6.58
C GLU A 174 13.79 7.49 -6.40
N PHE A 175 13.44 7.19 -5.15
CA PHE A 175 12.54 6.11 -4.82
C PHE A 175 11.08 6.58 -4.86
N ASN A 176 10.23 5.84 -5.56
CA ASN A 176 8.78 6.09 -5.59
C ASN A 176 8.03 4.77 -5.41
N GLU A 177 7.40 4.59 -4.26
CA GLU A 177 6.71 3.36 -3.90
C GLU A 177 5.56 3.00 -4.86
N ASP A 178 4.83 3.98 -5.38
CA ASP A 178 3.71 3.69 -6.30
C ASP A 178 4.18 3.41 -7.73
N ARG A 179 5.40 3.83 -8.08
CA ARG A 179 5.92 3.76 -9.45
C ARG A 179 7.45 3.77 -9.50
N MET A 180 8.06 2.59 -9.34
CA MET A 180 9.51 2.39 -9.43
C MET A 180 9.88 1.53 -10.62
N GLU A 181 10.93 1.87 -11.37
CA GLU A 181 11.54 0.94 -12.30
C GLU A 181 12.38 -0.07 -11.52
N VAL A 182 11.99 -1.34 -11.57
CA VAL A 182 12.66 -2.42 -10.84
C VAL A 182 13.21 -3.42 -11.85
N GLU A 183 14.49 -3.77 -11.67
CA GLU A 183 15.11 -4.89 -12.38
C GLU A 183 15.15 -6.11 -11.47
N ALA A 184 14.36 -7.13 -11.80
CA ALA A 184 14.46 -8.44 -11.18
C ALA A 184 15.45 -9.30 -11.97
N GLN A 185 16.39 -9.93 -11.26
CA GLN A 185 17.47 -10.70 -11.85
C GLN A 185 17.52 -12.11 -11.24
N LEU A 186 17.74 -13.11 -12.08
CA LEU A 186 17.88 -14.52 -11.73
C LEU A 186 19.29 -14.97 -12.10
N GLN A 187 20.05 -15.51 -11.14
CA GLN A 187 21.32 -16.15 -11.45
C GLN A 187 21.10 -17.46 -12.22
N VAL A 188 21.79 -17.60 -13.35
CA VAL A 188 21.68 -18.75 -14.27
C VAL A 188 23.08 -19.28 -14.63
N ALA A 189 23.18 -20.56 -14.96
CA ALA A 189 24.46 -21.16 -15.35
C ALA A 189 24.73 -21.04 -16.86
N GLU A 190 23.67 -21.03 -17.66
CA GLU A 190 23.75 -21.10 -19.12
C GLU A 190 24.07 -19.75 -19.75
N ALA A 191 24.97 -19.76 -20.73
CA ALA A 191 25.16 -18.62 -21.62
C ALA A 191 23.99 -18.54 -22.62
N HIS A 192 23.34 -17.38 -22.68
CA HIS A 192 22.24 -17.10 -23.61
C HIS A 192 22.30 -15.64 -24.05
N PRO A 193 21.84 -15.28 -25.28
CA PRO A 193 21.84 -13.88 -25.76
C PRO A 193 21.16 -12.88 -24.80
N ASP A 194 20.14 -13.33 -24.08
CA ASP A 194 19.39 -12.51 -23.11
C ASP A 194 20.00 -12.51 -21.69
N THR A 195 21.17 -13.13 -21.49
CA THR A 195 21.88 -13.11 -20.20
C THR A 195 22.99 -12.08 -20.22
N LYS A 196 23.21 -11.42 -19.08
CA LYS A 196 24.33 -10.50 -18.86
C LYS A 196 25.28 -11.06 -17.81
N LEU A 197 26.55 -10.72 -17.95
CA LEU A 197 27.58 -11.04 -16.96
C LEU A 197 27.72 -9.84 -16.03
N LEU A 198 27.45 -10.03 -14.75
CA LEU A 198 27.75 -9.06 -13.72
C LEU A 198 29.19 -9.31 -13.24
N PRO A 199 30.08 -8.31 -13.29
CA PRO A 199 31.46 -8.49 -12.88
C PRO A 199 31.56 -8.76 -11.38
N GLU A 200 32.72 -9.25 -10.95
CA GLU A 200 33.07 -9.25 -9.54
C GLU A 200 33.01 -7.81 -8.99
N SER A 201 32.43 -7.64 -7.79
CA SER A 201 32.26 -6.34 -7.15
C SER A 201 32.55 -6.45 -5.66
N LEU A 202 33.28 -5.46 -5.12
CA LEU A 202 33.42 -5.27 -3.68
C LEU A 202 32.12 -4.66 -3.15
N CYS A 203 31.57 -5.23 -2.08
CA CYS A 203 30.31 -4.78 -1.48
C CYS A 203 30.43 -4.67 0.03
N VAL A 204 29.85 -3.61 0.58
CA VAL A 204 29.48 -3.57 2.00
C VAL A 204 28.10 -4.22 2.12
N THR A 205 27.99 -5.25 2.95
CA THR A 205 26.82 -6.14 2.99
C THR A 205 26.31 -6.33 4.40
N ALA A 206 25.00 -6.38 4.55
CA ALA A 206 24.32 -6.88 5.75
C ALA A 206 23.29 -7.95 5.37
N ILE A 207 23.10 -8.95 6.23
CA ILE A 207 22.05 -9.97 6.05
C ILE A 207 20.91 -9.65 7.01
N HIS A 208 19.74 -9.39 6.43
CA HIS A 208 18.48 -9.26 7.14
C HIS A 208 17.81 -10.62 7.26
N GLN A 209 17.46 -11.00 8.48
CA GLN A 209 16.58 -12.13 8.79
C GLN A 209 15.23 -11.58 9.24
N GLY A 210 14.16 -11.99 8.54
CA GLY A 210 12.81 -11.57 8.84
C GLY A 210 12.06 -10.91 7.67
N SER A 211 10.96 -10.25 8.01
CA SER A 211 10.05 -9.62 7.05
C SER A 211 10.74 -8.58 6.18
N LEU A 212 10.44 -8.59 4.87
CA LEU A 212 10.93 -7.57 3.93
C LEU A 212 10.50 -6.14 4.32
N GLU A 213 9.44 -5.97 5.11
CA GLU A 213 9.03 -4.67 5.67
C GLU A 213 10.11 -4.05 6.58
N GLU A 214 10.93 -4.89 7.22
CA GLU A 214 11.98 -4.50 8.17
C GLU A 214 13.37 -4.44 7.54
N VAL A 215 13.49 -4.66 6.23
CA VAL A 215 14.78 -4.67 5.52
C VAL A 215 15.53 -3.33 5.67
N HIS A 216 14.78 -2.23 5.84
CA HIS A 216 15.28 -0.88 6.08
C HIS A 216 16.23 -0.77 7.30
N ILE A 217 16.10 -1.65 8.30
CA ILE A 217 17.00 -1.68 9.45
C ILE A 217 18.41 -2.15 9.02
N GLY A 218 18.48 -3.09 8.07
CA GLY A 218 19.75 -3.51 7.48
C GLY A 218 20.41 -2.41 6.63
N TYR A 219 19.60 -1.64 5.89
CA TYR A 219 20.08 -0.44 5.20
C TYR A 219 20.67 0.58 6.17
N GLN A 220 19.99 0.85 7.29
CA GLN A 220 20.49 1.75 8.32
C GLN A 220 21.85 1.31 8.87
N ALA A 221 22.03 0.02 9.14
CA ALA A 221 23.30 -0.51 9.63
C ALA A 221 24.45 -0.34 8.61
N ILE A 222 24.18 -0.56 7.32
CA ILE A 222 25.17 -0.34 6.25
C ILE A 222 25.53 1.15 6.14
N CYS A 223 24.54 2.05 6.17
CA CYS A 223 24.79 3.49 6.14
C CYS A 223 25.65 3.94 7.32
N GLN A 224 25.34 3.50 8.54
CA GLN A 224 26.16 3.79 9.73
C GLN A 224 27.59 3.26 9.60
N TYR A 225 27.77 2.08 8.99
CA TYR A 225 29.09 1.53 8.73
C TYR A 225 29.86 2.39 7.72
N LEU A 226 29.23 2.80 6.62
CA LEU A 226 29.86 3.64 5.59
C LEU A 226 30.22 5.03 6.12
N ASP A 227 29.37 5.64 6.95
CA ASP A 227 29.67 6.92 7.62
C ASP A 227 30.92 6.83 8.50
N ALA A 228 31.17 5.67 9.11
CA ALA A 228 32.33 5.40 9.95
C ALA A 228 33.59 4.97 9.15
N HIS A 229 33.44 4.60 7.88
CA HIS A 229 34.52 4.06 7.03
C HIS A 229 34.60 4.84 5.69
N PRO A 230 35.13 6.07 5.70
CA PRO A 230 35.18 6.94 4.53
C PRO A 230 36.11 6.43 3.40
N GLU A 231 36.90 5.38 3.66
CA GLU A 231 37.68 4.70 2.64
C GLU A 231 36.83 3.95 1.60
N TYR A 232 35.54 3.70 1.87
CA TYR A 232 34.63 3.07 0.93
C TYR A 232 33.71 4.11 0.27
N GLN A 233 33.74 4.17 -1.06
CA GLN A 233 32.88 5.05 -1.85
C GLN A 233 31.87 4.23 -2.65
N LEU A 234 30.61 4.66 -2.68
CA LEU A 234 29.56 3.98 -3.43
C LEU A 234 29.76 4.13 -4.93
N THR A 235 29.73 3.00 -5.65
CA THR A 235 29.97 2.95 -7.10
C THR A 235 28.76 2.53 -7.90
N GLY A 236 27.68 2.12 -7.24
CA GLY A 236 26.50 1.59 -7.92
C GLY A 236 25.25 1.58 -7.06
N ILE A 237 24.18 1.07 -7.67
CA ILE A 237 22.87 0.91 -7.04
C ILE A 237 22.93 -0.27 -6.07
N SER A 238 22.28 -0.14 -4.91
CA SER A 238 22.15 -1.23 -3.96
C SER A 238 21.35 -2.40 -4.54
N ILE A 239 21.71 -3.61 -4.10
CA ILE A 239 21.10 -4.85 -4.57
C ILE A 239 20.48 -5.56 -3.37
N GLU A 240 19.22 -5.98 -3.48
CA GLU A 240 18.60 -6.88 -2.53
C GLU A 240 18.61 -8.30 -3.10
N ARG A 241 19.26 -9.23 -2.41
CA ARG A 241 19.41 -10.62 -2.84
C ARG A 241 18.72 -11.55 -1.86
N TYR A 242 17.74 -12.30 -2.35
CA TYR A 242 16.95 -13.22 -1.53
C TYR A 242 17.66 -14.57 -1.39
N LEU A 243 18.39 -14.75 -0.29
CA LEU A 243 19.12 -15.99 0.03
C LEU A 243 18.15 -17.11 0.40
N LYS A 244 17.09 -16.77 1.15
CA LYS A 244 15.91 -17.62 1.39
C LYS A 244 14.68 -16.84 0.98
N ASP A 245 13.97 -17.37 -0.01
CA ASP A 245 12.76 -16.77 -0.57
C ASP A 245 11.49 -17.51 -0.08
N GLU A 246 10.31 -16.95 -0.38
CA GLU A 246 9.01 -17.48 0.04
C GLU A 246 8.75 -18.94 -0.39
N ASN A 247 9.43 -19.44 -1.42
CA ASN A 247 9.30 -20.84 -1.84
C ASN A 247 10.16 -21.79 -1.01
N THR A 248 11.05 -21.26 -0.18
CA THR A 248 12.05 -22.01 0.60
C THR A 248 11.80 -21.99 2.11
N VAL A 249 10.88 -21.15 2.58
CA VAL A 249 10.61 -20.95 4.02
C VAL A 249 9.15 -21.11 4.37
N SER A 250 8.85 -21.41 5.64
CA SER A 250 7.47 -21.62 6.11
C SER A 250 6.86 -20.38 6.77
N SER A 251 7.67 -19.36 7.05
CA SER A 251 7.25 -18.12 7.69
C SER A 251 8.10 -16.93 7.23
N ALA A 252 7.57 -15.71 7.38
CA ALA A 252 8.31 -14.48 7.06
C ALA A 252 9.54 -14.26 7.96
N GLU A 253 9.57 -14.84 9.15
CA GLU A 253 10.70 -14.73 10.09
C GLU A 253 11.95 -15.50 9.61
N GLU A 254 11.75 -16.49 8.73
CA GLU A 254 12.82 -17.34 8.19
C GLU A 254 13.45 -16.78 6.90
N LEU A 255 12.85 -15.72 6.32
CA LEU A 255 13.37 -15.07 5.13
C LEU A 255 14.77 -14.51 5.39
N GLU A 256 15.66 -14.65 4.41
CA GLU A 256 17.02 -14.12 4.47
C GLU A 256 17.30 -13.27 3.24
N THR A 257 17.53 -11.98 3.46
CA THR A 257 17.83 -11.00 2.41
C THR A 257 19.20 -10.39 2.65
N ALA A 258 20.13 -10.56 1.71
CA ALA A 258 21.38 -9.84 1.70
C ALA A 258 21.17 -8.48 1.02
N ILE A 259 21.56 -7.41 1.69
CA ILE A 259 21.56 -6.03 1.16
C ILE A 259 23.00 -5.72 0.81
N LEU A 260 23.28 -5.45 -0.46
CA LEU A 260 24.64 -5.25 -0.97
C LEU A 260 24.79 -3.84 -1.52
N PHE A 261 25.78 -3.11 -1.01
CA PHE A 261 26.16 -1.77 -1.47
C PHE A 261 27.48 -1.89 -2.23
N PRO A 262 27.48 -1.81 -3.58
CA PRO A 262 28.70 -1.81 -4.35
C PRO A 262 29.58 -0.62 -3.98
N VAL A 263 30.84 -0.89 -3.65
CA VAL A 263 31.82 0.12 -3.24
C VAL A 263 33.15 -0.06 -3.94
N GLU A 264 33.93 1.01 -4.01
CA GLU A 264 35.37 0.96 -4.26
C GLU A 264 36.13 1.48 -3.04
N LYS A 265 37.38 1.02 -2.89
CA LYS A 265 38.27 1.53 -1.85
C LYS A 265 39.08 2.69 -2.42
N ALA A 266 38.90 3.87 -1.85
CA ALA A 266 39.62 5.09 -2.21
C ALA A 266 41.12 5.02 -1.90
#